data_AF-A0A951X563-F1
#
_entry.id   AF-A0A951X563-F1
#
_cell.length_a   1.000
_cell.length_b   1.000
_cell.length_c   1.000
_cell.angle_alpha   90.00
_cell.angle_beta   90.00
_cell.angle_gamma   90.00
#
_symmetry.space_group_name_H-M   'P 1'
#
loop_
_entity.id
_entity.type
_entity.pdbx_description
1 polymer ?
#
loop_
_entity_poly.entity_id
_entity_poly.type
_entity_poly.pdbx_seq_one_letter_code
_entity_poly.pdbx_strand_id
1 'polypeptide(L)'
;DNIVGGPEHSTLSNDAFPSREFDFMLSNPPYGKSWKSDLERMGGKSGVKDPRFVVQHRGEELSLLTRSSDGQLLFLANMLSKMKQHTKLGSRIAEVHNGSSLFTGDAGQGESNIRRWIIENDWLEAIVALPLNMFYNTGIATYIWVLTNRKPEHRKGKVQLIDATQWYQPLRKNLGKKNCALSDEDIQRICDTFLAFQETNESKILPNAAFGYWKVIVERPLRLEGIDPQRAYSAKEIKTLKDTADRSEDAPPLIKKIHNKSMTADPLRGLFETMINGKPVVVEYEPDGDLRGTEQVPMLEVGGVEAFLEREVLPYASDAWYNPEEVKVGYEINFNRYFYKPKPLRSLEAIRADLLAVEREAEGLLAEIVGRSEP
;
A
#
# COMPACT_ATOMS: atom_id res chain seq x y z
N ASP A 1 9.84 0.76 39.66
CA ASP A 1 9.81 -0.36 38.69
C ASP A 1 8.45 -0.44 38.03
N ASN A 2 8.28 0.25 36.88
CA ASN A 2 7.01 0.27 36.12
C ASN A 2 7.09 -0.58 34.84
N ILE A 3 8.13 -1.41 34.71
CA ILE A 3 8.27 -2.35 33.59
C ILE A 3 7.63 -3.65 34.04
N VAL A 4 6.40 -3.86 33.59
CA VAL A 4 5.65 -5.10 33.80
C VAL A 4 5.55 -5.81 32.46
N GLY A 5 5.89 -7.10 32.43
CA GLY A 5 5.93 -7.88 31.20
C GLY A 5 5.36 -9.27 31.43
N GLY A 6 4.87 -9.89 30.36
CA GLY A 6 4.15 -11.16 30.41
C GLY A 6 2.95 -11.12 29.45
N PRO A 7 2.47 -12.27 28.95
CA PRO A 7 1.28 -12.32 28.10
C PRO A 7 0.08 -11.58 28.72
N GLU A 8 -0.11 -11.70 30.02
CA GLU A 8 -1.14 -11.05 30.84
C GLU A 8 -1.00 -9.52 30.90
N HIS A 9 0.11 -8.95 30.44
CA HIS A 9 0.36 -7.50 30.38
C HIS A 9 0.48 -6.98 28.95
N SER A 10 -0.04 -7.72 27.97
CA SER A 10 -0.03 -7.32 26.56
C SER A 10 -0.88 -6.08 26.31
N THR A 11 -0.30 -5.06 25.69
CA THR A 11 -1.02 -3.83 25.26
C THR A 11 -2.20 -4.13 24.33
N LEU A 12 -2.10 -5.18 23.51
CA LEU A 12 -3.13 -5.50 22.52
C LEU A 12 -4.31 -6.23 23.16
N SER A 13 -4.06 -7.33 23.89
CA SER A 13 -5.13 -8.15 24.47
C SER A 13 -5.54 -7.78 25.90
N ASN A 14 -4.74 -6.98 26.62
CA ASN A 14 -5.05 -6.49 27.96
C ASN A 14 -4.72 -5.00 28.10
N ASP A 15 -5.65 -4.14 27.66
CA ASP A 15 -5.51 -2.69 27.81
C ASP A 15 -5.46 -2.30 29.30
N ALA A 16 -4.29 -1.89 29.79
CA ALA A 16 -4.11 -1.47 31.17
C ALA A 16 -4.77 -0.11 31.49
N PHE A 17 -5.11 0.69 30.47
CA PHE A 17 -5.61 2.05 30.62
C PHE A 17 -6.84 2.32 29.74
N PRO A 18 -7.93 1.53 29.84
CA PRO A 18 -9.06 1.57 28.91
C PRO A 18 -9.75 2.94 28.85
N SER A 19 -9.84 3.65 29.98
CA SER A 19 -10.52 4.94 30.10
C SER A 19 -9.60 6.17 30.08
N ARG A 20 -8.29 5.99 29.88
CA ARG A 20 -7.35 7.13 29.89
C ARG A 20 -7.13 7.67 28.50
N GLU A 21 -6.95 8.98 28.43
CA GLU A 21 -6.50 9.70 27.25
C GLU A 21 -5.21 10.47 27.58
N PHE A 22 -4.36 10.71 26.59
CA PHE A 22 -3.03 11.29 26.80
C PHE A 22 -2.76 12.46 25.83
N ASP A 23 -2.06 13.49 26.30
CA ASP A 23 -1.68 14.64 25.46
C ASP A 23 -0.55 14.26 24.49
N PHE A 24 0.44 13.51 24.97
CA PHE A 24 1.61 13.07 24.20
C PHE A 24 1.81 11.58 24.37
N MET A 25 2.01 10.87 23.26
CA MET A 25 2.27 9.44 23.26
C MET A 25 3.43 9.13 22.31
N LEU A 26 4.45 8.44 22.82
CA LEU A 26 5.65 8.08 22.08
C LEU A 26 5.85 6.58 22.18
N SER A 27 6.12 5.92 21.05
CA SER A 27 6.24 4.46 21.00
C SER A 27 7.25 4.00 19.95
N ASN A 28 7.85 2.84 20.21
CA ASN A 28 8.66 2.10 19.26
C ASN A 28 8.22 0.62 19.35
N PRO A 29 7.12 0.26 18.68
CA PRO A 29 6.52 -1.06 18.78
C PRO A 29 7.41 -2.12 18.14
N PRO A 30 7.25 -3.40 18.53
CA PRO A 30 8.00 -4.47 17.91
C PRO A 30 7.63 -4.64 16.42
N TYR A 31 8.64 -4.64 15.55
CA TYR A 31 8.44 -4.77 14.11
C TYR A 31 8.20 -6.20 13.67
N GLY A 32 7.17 -6.45 12.85
CA GLY A 32 6.92 -7.75 12.23
C GLY A 32 6.73 -8.90 13.23
N LYS A 33 6.31 -8.59 14.47
CA LYS A 33 6.01 -9.61 15.46
C LYS A 33 4.59 -10.11 15.29
N SER A 34 4.46 -11.44 15.36
CA SER A 34 3.17 -12.11 15.45
C SER A 34 2.42 -11.66 16.70
N TRP A 35 1.14 -11.35 16.53
CA TRP A 35 0.18 -11.10 17.60
C TRP A 35 -0.91 -12.17 17.64
N LYS A 36 -0.67 -13.35 17.03
CA LYS A 36 -1.64 -14.45 16.96
C LYS A 36 -2.22 -14.83 18.33
N SER A 37 -1.37 -14.92 19.35
CA SER A 37 -1.82 -15.25 20.72
C SER A 37 -2.67 -14.14 21.34
N ASP A 38 -2.47 -12.88 20.98
CA ASP A 38 -3.35 -11.78 21.38
C ASP A 38 -4.69 -11.87 20.64
N LEU A 39 -4.64 -12.09 19.33
CA LEU A 39 -5.83 -12.28 18.50
C LEU A 39 -6.73 -13.40 19.04
N GLU A 40 -6.16 -14.56 19.39
CA GLU A 40 -6.91 -15.68 19.98
C GLU A 40 -7.57 -15.28 21.31
N ARG A 41 -6.83 -14.61 22.21
CA ARG A 41 -7.37 -14.11 23.48
C ARG A 41 -8.48 -13.07 23.32
N MET A 42 -8.45 -12.31 22.22
CA MET A 42 -9.46 -11.31 21.89
C MET A 42 -10.67 -11.89 21.12
N GLY A 43 -10.77 -13.21 20.98
CA GLY A 43 -11.91 -13.89 20.35
C GLY A 43 -11.67 -14.33 18.90
N GLY A 44 -10.44 -14.24 18.39
CA GLY A 44 -10.09 -14.64 17.04
C GLY A 44 -10.59 -13.67 15.96
N LYS A 45 -10.30 -13.96 14.69
CA LYS A 45 -10.51 -13.04 13.55
C LYS A 45 -11.93 -12.47 13.45
N SER A 46 -12.95 -13.24 13.81
CA SER A 46 -14.37 -12.83 13.76
C SER A 46 -14.97 -12.43 15.11
N GLY A 47 -14.27 -12.69 16.22
CA GLY A 47 -14.78 -12.42 17.57
C GLY A 47 -14.32 -11.09 18.18
N VAL A 48 -13.29 -10.45 17.61
CA VAL A 48 -12.83 -9.15 18.12
C VAL A 48 -13.90 -8.08 17.89
N LYS A 49 -14.36 -7.46 18.98
CA LYS A 49 -15.28 -6.31 18.99
C LYS A 49 -14.73 -5.11 19.73
N ASP A 50 -13.42 -5.12 20.01
CA ASP A 50 -12.75 -4.06 20.73
C ASP A 50 -12.81 -2.76 19.90
N PRO A 51 -13.35 -1.65 20.46
CA PRO A 51 -13.52 -0.39 19.73
C PRO A 51 -12.18 0.25 19.31
N ARG A 52 -11.04 -0.22 19.85
CA ARG A 52 -9.71 0.18 19.38
C ARG A 52 -9.38 -0.36 17.99
N PHE A 53 -10.00 -1.49 17.60
CA PHE A 53 -9.66 -2.22 16.38
C PHE A 53 -10.86 -2.50 15.45
N VAL A 54 -12.08 -2.19 15.88
CA VAL A 54 -13.29 -2.15 15.04
C VAL A 54 -13.91 -0.78 15.22
N VAL A 55 -13.84 0.05 14.18
CA VAL A 55 -14.20 1.48 14.26
C VAL A 55 -15.32 1.81 13.28
N GLN A 56 -16.17 2.75 13.66
CA GLN A 56 -17.12 3.37 12.73
C GLN A 56 -16.44 4.54 12.03
N HIS A 57 -16.40 4.51 10.70
CA HIS A 57 -15.73 5.51 9.88
C HIS A 57 -16.59 5.84 8.67
N ARG A 58 -17.06 7.09 8.59
CA ARG A 58 -17.90 7.59 7.48
C ARG A 58 -19.15 6.75 7.17
N GLY A 59 -19.77 6.17 8.21
CA GLY A 59 -20.97 5.34 8.08
C GLY A 59 -20.69 3.87 7.75
N GLU A 60 -19.41 3.48 7.67
CA GLU A 60 -18.95 2.11 7.46
C GLU A 60 -18.29 1.57 8.74
N GLU A 61 -18.45 0.27 9.03
CA GLU A 61 -17.62 -0.41 10.03
C GLU A 61 -16.31 -0.85 9.39
N LEU A 62 -15.18 -0.37 9.90
CA LEU A 62 -13.84 -0.79 9.48
C LEU A 62 -13.22 -1.73 10.50
N SER A 63 -12.81 -2.91 10.02
CA SER A 63 -11.88 -3.76 10.76
C SER A 63 -10.45 -3.26 10.56
N LEU A 64 -9.79 -2.92 11.65
CA LEU A 64 -8.38 -2.51 11.69
C LEU A 64 -7.46 -3.72 11.96
N LEU A 65 -8.00 -4.94 12.04
CA LEU A 65 -7.22 -6.14 12.34
C LEU A 65 -6.21 -6.44 11.24
N THR A 66 -4.93 -6.29 11.56
CA THR A 66 -3.83 -6.63 10.67
C THR A 66 -3.67 -8.15 10.54
N ARG A 67 -2.80 -8.60 9.63
CA ARG A 67 -2.44 -10.02 9.60
C ARG A 67 -1.81 -10.44 10.92
N SER A 68 -2.13 -11.65 11.39
CA SER A 68 -1.66 -12.16 12.69
C SER A 68 -0.15 -12.21 12.84
N SER A 69 0.59 -12.19 11.72
CA SER A 69 2.05 -12.18 11.68
C SER A 69 2.69 -10.82 11.95
N ASP A 70 1.94 -9.71 11.87
CA ASP A 70 2.45 -8.36 12.07
C ASP A 70 1.42 -7.49 12.80
N GLY A 71 1.66 -7.26 14.11
CA GLY A 71 0.79 -6.44 14.96
C GLY A 71 1.18 -4.97 15.05
N GLN A 72 2.19 -4.51 14.30
CA GLN A 72 2.82 -3.20 14.52
C GLN A 72 1.84 -2.01 14.44
N LEU A 73 0.97 -1.98 13.43
CA LEU A 73 -0.03 -0.91 13.27
C LEU A 73 -1.15 -0.97 14.32
N LEU A 74 -1.32 -2.10 15.03
CA LEU A 74 -2.30 -2.19 16.12
C LEU A 74 -1.84 -1.41 17.36
N PHE A 75 -0.53 -1.29 17.58
CA PHE A 75 -0.02 -0.39 18.62
C PHE A 75 -0.36 1.08 18.30
N LEU A 76 -0.25 1.48 17.04
CA LEU A 76 -0.69 2.80 16.58
C LEU A 76 -2.20 3.00 16.78
N ALA A 77 -3.01 2.03 16.36
CA ALA A 77 -4.46 2.06 16.54
C ALA A 77 -4.85 2.17 18.03
N ASN A 78 -4.13 1.45 18.91
CA ASN A 78 -4.28 1.59 20.35
C ASN A 78 -3.97 3.02 20.82
N MET A 79 -2.86 3.65 20.39
CA MET A 79 -2.55 5.04 20.75
C MET A 79 -3.61 6.02 20.23
N LEU A 80 -4.09 5.83 19.00
CA LEU A 80 -5.14 6.66 18.38
C LEU A 80 -6.44 6.64 19.19
N SER A 81 -6.81 5.47 19.74
CA SER A 81 -7.99 5.34 20.62
C SER A 81 -7.89 6.12 21.93
N LYS A 82 -6.67 6.55 22.32
CA LYS A 82 -6.38 7.27 23.56
C LYS A 82 -6.14 8.76 23.32
N MET A 83 -6.43 9.27 22.13
CA MET A 83 -6.33 10.70 21.86
C MET A 83 -7.44 11.46 22.58
N LYS A 84 -7.09 12.60 23.19
CA LYS A 84 -8.05 13.51 23.78
C LYS A 84 -8.95 14.12 22.72
N GLN A 85 -10.25 13.90 22.84
CA GLN A 85 -11.22 14.39 21.84
C GLN A 85 -11.81 15.76 22.17
N HIS A 86 -11.82 16.16 23.45
CA HIS A 86 -12.57 17.33 23.93
C HIS A 86 -11.70 18.50 24.39
N THR A 87 -10.40 18.47 24.09
CA THR A 87 -9.48 19.58 24.41
C THR A 87 -9.14 20.42 23.18
N LYS A 88 -8.72 21.67 23.42
CA LYS A 88 -8.27 22.59 22.36
C LYS A 88 -7.04 22.06 21.63
N LEU A 89 -6.10 21.46 22.37
CA LEU A 89 -4.82 20.98 21.84
C LEU A 89 -4.87 19.53 21.34
N GLY A 90 -5.86 18.75 21.76
CA GLY A 90 -5.99 17.35 21.39
C GLY A 90 -4.79 16.53 21.87
N SER A 91 -4.29 15.65 21.00
CA SER A 91 -3.13 14.81 21.26
C SER A 91 -2.08 14.90 20.15
N ARG A 92 -0.86 14.48 20.50
CA ARG A 92 0.27 14.28 19.59
C ARG A 92 0.82 12.86 19.77
N ILE A 93 1.04 12.17 18.66
CA ILE A 93 1.67 10.85 18.62
C ILE A 93 2.93 10.94 17.80
N ALA A 94 4.02 10.36 18.29
CA ALA A 94 5.16 9.98 17.45
C ALA A 94 5.47 8.50 17.66
N GLU A 95 5.34 7.71 16.59
CA GLU A 95 5.63 6.27 16.64
C GLU A 95 6.63 5.88 15.57
N VAL A 96 7.60 5.05 15.94
CA VAL A 96 8.61 4.55 15.01
C VAL A 96 8.10 3.29 14.32
N HIS A 97 8.22 3.24 13.01
CA HIS A 97 7.80 2.11 12.20
C HIS A 97 8.92 1.66 11.25
N ASN A 98 8.92 0.38 10.86
CA ASN A 98 9.61 -0.08 9.66
C ASN A 98 8.81 0.25 8.37
N GLY A 99 9.34 -0.14 7.22
CA GLY A 99 8.69 0.03 5.92
C GLY A 99 7.35 -0.70 5.75
N SER A 100 7.08 -1.83 6.41
CA SER A 100 5.83 -2.59 6.17
C SER A 100 4.58 -1.76 6.49
N SER A 101 4.65 -0.92 7.53
CA SER A 101 3.58 0.00 7.94
C SER A 101 3.05 0.90 6.81
N LEU A 102 3.91 1.24 5.83
CA LEU A 102 3.61 2.24 4.80
C LEU A 102 2.74 1.69 3.66
N PHE A 103 2.91 0.41 3.28
CA PHE A 103 2.34 -0.14 2.04
C PHE A 103 1.72 -1.53 2.20
N THR A 104 1.95 -2.21 3.34
CA THR A 104 1.46 -3.57 3.51
C THR A 104 -0.05 -3.59 3.70
N GLY A 105 -0.73 -4.61 3.17
CA GLY A 105 -2.17 -4.80 3.31
C GLY A 105 -2.91 -4.26 2.10
N ASP A 106 -3.76 -5.11 1.53
CA ASP A 106 -4.56 -4.80 0.35
C ASP A 106 -5.76 -3.90 0.70
N ALA A 107 -6.42 -3.31 -0.29
CA ALA A 107 -7.64 -2.54 -0.09
C ALA A 107 -8.70 -3.32 0.71
N GLY A 108 -9.23 -2.72 1.78
CA GLY A 108 -10.14 -3.35 2.72
C GLY A 108 -9.51 -4.25 3.79
N GLN A 109 -8.19 -4.49 3.78
CA GLN A 109 -7.48 -5.19 4.87
C GLN A 109 -7.06 -4.23 5.98
N GLY A 110 -6.85 -4.76 7.19
CA GLY A 110 -6.63 -3.96 8.40
C GLY A 110 -5.51 -2.93 8.31
N GLU A 111 -4.35 -3.29 7.74
CA GLU A 111 -3.23 -2.34 7.60
C GLU A 111 -3.61 -1.15 6.69
N SER A 112 -4.31 -1.42 5.58
CA SER A 112 -4.81 -0.40 4.66
C SER A 112 -5.94 0.41 5.27
N ASN A 113 -6.83 -0.23 6.03
CA ASN A 113 -7.92 0.43 6.76
C ASN A 113 -7.39 1.34 7.88
N ILE A 114 -6.31 0.98 8.57
CA ILE A 114 -5.66 1.85 9.55
C ILE A 114 -5.14 3.10 8.86
N ARG A 115 -4.45 2.97 7.71
CA ARG A 115 -4.01 4.13 6.93
C ARG A 115 -5.17 4.98 6.44
N ARG A 116 -6.22 4.35 5.89
CA ARG A 116 -7.47 5.01 5.48
C ARG A 116 -8.04 5.80 6.64
N TRP A 117 -8.24 5.17 7.79
CA TRP A 117 -8.82 5.79 8.97
C TRP A 117 -8.01 6.99 9.44
N ILE A 118 -6.69 6.87 9.53
CA ILE A 118 -5.79 7.95 9.94
C ILE A 118 -5.82 9.12 8.96
N ILE A 119 -5.69 8.85 7.66
CA ILE A 119 -5.52 9.88 6.62
C ILE A 119 -6.86 10.56 6.33
N GLU A 120 -7.96 9.82 6.30
CA GLU A 120 -9.30 10.38 6.05
C GLU A 120 -9.87 11.18 7.24
N ASN A 121 -9.42 10.90 8.46
CA ASN A 121 -9.66 11.77 9.63
C ASN A 121 -8.66 12.92 9.75
N ASP A 122 -7.75 13.05 8.78
CA ASP A 122 -6.73 14.10 8.71
C ASP A 122 -5.80 14.12 9.93
N TRP A 123 -5.41 12.95 10.44
CA TRP A 123 -4.55 12.86 11.62
C TRP A 123 -3.06 12.74 11.33
N LEU A 124 -2.68 12.13 10.20
CA LEU A 124 -1.28 12.00 9.81
C LEU A 124 -0.69 13.36 9.44
N GLU A 125 0.21 13.91 10.23
CA GLU A 125 0.78 15.23 10.01
C GLU A 125 2.09 15.15 9.20
N ALA A 126 2.95 14.20 9.55
CA ALA A 126 4.17 13.94 8.80
C ALA A 126 4.66 12.50 8.93
N ILE A 127 5.50 12.08 7.98
CA ILE A 127 6.35 10.90 8.13
C ILE A 127 7.79 11.29 7.82
N VAL A 128 8.71 10.91 8.71
CA VAL A 128 10.14 11.16 8.56
C VAL A 128 10.87 9.86 8.28
N ALA A 129 11.46 9.69 7.10
CA ALA A 129 12.34 8.57 6.78
C ALA A 129 13.72 8.78 7.42
N LEU A 130 14.15 7.82 8.23
CA LEU A 130 15.41 7.88 8.97
C LEU A 130 16.54 7.17 8.23
N PRO A 131 17.81 7.53 8.52
CA PRO A 131 18.97 6.81 8.03
C PRO A 131 18.90 5.30 8.28
N LEU A 132 19.43 4.53 7.33
CA LEU A 132 19.62 3.09 7.50
C LEU A 132 20.62 2.81 8.61
N ASN A 133 20.57 1.61 9.21
CA ASN A 133 21.55 1.17 10.20
C ASN A 133 21.66 2.09 11.44
N MET A 134 20.54 2.72 11.85
CA MET A 134 20.46 3.48 13.10
C MET A 134 20.16 2.62 14.34
N PHE A 135 19.67 1.39 14.15
CA PHE A 135 19.28 0.48 15.21
C PHE A 135 20.28 -0.66 15.39
N TYR A 136 20.51 -1.09 16.63
CA TYR A 136 21.50 -2.12 16.98
C TYR A 136 21.32 -3.44 16.22
N ASN A 137 20.08 -3.90 16.12
CA ASN A 137 19.74 -5.26 15.67
C ASN A 137 19.29 -5.33 14.21
N THR A 138 19.14 -4.19 13.53
CA THR A 138 18.56 -4.14 12.18
C THR A 138 19.10 -2.99 11.36
N GLY A 139 19.31 -3.26 10.06
CA GLY A 139 19.71 -2.28 9.05
C GLY A 139 18.57 -1.79 8.18
N ILE A 140 17.33 -2.11 8.55
CA ILE A 140 16.13 -1.74 7.78
C ILE A 140 15.90 -0.22 7.80
N ALA A 141 15.17 0.24 6.79
CA ALA A 141 14.58 1.58 6.80
C ALA A 141 13.55 1.69 7.93
N THR A 142 13.62 2.81 8.66
CA THR A 142 12.68 3.15 9.72
C THR A 142 12.13 4.55 9.50
N TYR A 143 10.94 4.79 10.03
CA TYR A 143 10.15 5.97 9.78
C TYR A 143 9.54 6.45 11.09
N ILE A 144 9.50 7.75 11.34
CA ILE A 144 8.73 8.32 12.44
C ILE A 144 7.42 8.83 11.87
N TRP A 145 6.30 8.27 12.33
CA TRP A 145 4.98 8.79 12.03
C TRP A 145 4.62 9.83 13.07
N VAL A 146 4.26 11.03 12.62
CA VAL A 146 3.82 12.14 13.48
C VAL A 146 2.33 12.37 13.23
N LEU A 147 1.52 12.24 14.27
CA LEU A 147 0.07 12.38 14.18
C LEU A 147 -0.49 13.38 15.18
N THR A 148 -1.61 14.01 14.81
CA THR A 148 -2.41 14.85 15.69
C THR A 148 -3.88 14.84 15.28
N ASN A 149 -4.79 14.92 16.24
CA ASN A 149 -6.20 15.22 15.95
C ASN A 149 -6.52 16.73 15.96
N ARG A 150 -5.48 17.59 15.98
CA ARG A 150 -5.55 19.06 15.96
C ARG A 150 -4.48 19.66 15.04
N LYS A 151 -4.59 19.39 13.74
CA LYS A 151 -3.74 20.04 12.74
C LYS A 151 -4.01 21.55 12.70
N PRO A 152 -2.96 22.39 12.60
CA PRO A 152 -3.14 23.81 12.33
C PRO A 152 -3.71 24.01 10.91
N GLU A 153 -4.37 25.14 10.68
CA GLU A 153 -5.14 25.39 9.44
C GLU A 153 -4.33 25.17 8.15
N HIS A 154 -3.08 25.65 8.13
CA HIS A 154 -2.22 25.53 6.95
C HIS A 154 -1.82 24.08 6.59
N ARG A 155 -2.00 23.11 7.51
CA ARG A 155 -1.70 21.68 7.32
C ARG A 155 -2.92 20.81 7.07
N LYS A 156 -4.13 21.33 7.22
CA LYS A 156 -5.34 20.53 7.05
C LYS A 156 -5.42 19.94 5.64
N GLY A 157 -5.80 18.67 5.57
CA GLY A 157 -5.91 17.91 4.33
C GLY A 157 -4.57 17.54 3.69
N LYS A 158 -3.44 17.75 4.39
CA LYS A 158 -2.09 17.54 3.86
C LYS A 158 -1.23 16.70 4.80
N VAL A 159 -0.27 15.99 4.22
CA VAL A 159 0.78 15.24 4.91
C VAL A 159 2.14 15.71 4.41
N GLN A 160 3.09 15.90 5.33
CA GLN A 160 4.48 16.19 4.98
C GLN A 160 5.31 14.91 5.02
N LEU A 161 5.90 14.51 3.90
CA LEU A 161 6.93 13.47 3.89
C LEU A 161 8.30 14.13 3.99
N ILE A 162 9.16 13.64 4.88
CA ILE A 162 10.51 14.16 5.09
C ILE A 162 11.52 13.03 4.86
N ASP A 163 12.46 13.21 3.93
CA ASP A 163 13.58 12.30 3.71
C ASP A 163 14.83 12.79 4.47
N ALA A 164 15.02 12.23 5.66
CA ALA A 164 16.21 12.46 6.48
C ALA A 164 17.25 11.34 6.34
N THR A 165 17.14 10.47 5.33
CA THR A 165 17.97 9.25 5.22
C THR A 165 19.47 9.55 5.09
N GLN A 166 19.83 10.75 4.62
CA GLN A 166 21.21 11.21 4.43
C GLN A 166 21.72 12.12 5.56
N TRP A 167 20.92 12.36 6.60
CA TRP A 167 21.29 13.23 7.72
C TRP A 167 21.76 12.34 8.86
N TYR A 168 23.06 12.13 8.98
CA TYR A 168 23.65 11.34 10.05
C TYR A 168 25.15 11.59 10.16
N GLN A 169 25.69 11.20 11.31
CA GLN A 169 27.13 11.05 11.53
C GLN A 169 27.50 9.56 11.66
N PRO A 170 28.61 9.12 11.06
CA PRO A 170 29.11 7.76 11.26
C PRO A 170 29.56 7.56 12.71
N LEU A 171 29.34 6.36 13.24
CA LEU A 171 29.86 5.99 14.55
C LEU A 171 31.36 5.69 14.46
N ARG A 172 32.11 6.09 15.48
CA ARG A 172 33.54 5.72 15.62
C ARG A 172 33.75 4.21 15.68
N LYS A 173 32.79 3.48 16.24
CA LYS A 173 32.77 2.02 16.34
C LYS A 173 31.34 1.53 16.13
N ASN A 174 31.15 0.57 15.23
CA ASN A 174 29.86 -0.03 14.97
C ASN A 174 29.36 -0.82 16.19
N LEU A 175 28.05 -0.78 16.43
CA LEU A 175 27.37 -1.49 17.51
C LEU A 175 26.37 -2.48 16.90
N GLY A 176 26.86 -3.69 16.58
CA GLY A 176 26.10 -4.66 15.78
C GLY A 176 25.88 -4.13 14.37
N LYS A 177 24.63 -4.04 13.93
CA LYS A 177 24.28 -3.42 12.63
C LYS A 177 24.30 -1.89 12.69
N LYS A 178 24.28 -1.28 13.88
CA LYS A 178 24.27 0.17 14.02
C LYS A 178 25.63 0.77 13.64
N ASN A 179 25.66 1.64 12.64
CA ASN A 179 26.89 2.30 12.19
C ASN A 179 26.77 3.83 12.08
N CYS A 180 25.59 4.40 12.32
CA CYS A 180 25.37 5.84 12.33
C CYS A 180 24.45 6.29 13.47
N ALA A 181 24.43 7.59 13.71
CA ALA A 181 23.50 8.26 14.59
C ALA A 181 23.18 9.67 14.07
N LEU A 182 22.03 10.22 14.46
CA LEU A 182 21.74 11.64 14.26
C LEU A 182 22.59 12.44 15.25
N SER A 183 23.22 13.52 14.80
CA SER A 183 23.75 14.56 15.71
C SER A 183 22.62 15.47 16.21
N ASP A 184 22.93 16.35 17.16
CA ASP A 184 21.97 17.34 17.64
C ASP A 184 21.57 18.32 16.51
N GLU A 185 22.50 18.64 15.61
CA GLU A 185 22.22 19.43 14.41
C GLU A 185 21.32 18.70 13.41
N ASP A 186 21.51 17.39 13.23
CA ASP A 186 20.62 16.58 12.37
C ASP A 186 19.20 16.54 12.95
N ILE A 187 19.06 16.36 14.26
CA ILE A 187 17.76 16.38 14.95
C ILE A 187 17.09 17.74 14.79
N GLN A 188 17.82 18.82 15.04
CA GLN A 188 17.30 20.18 14.88
C GLN A 188 16.87 20.44 13.44
N ARG A 189 17.65 19.99 12.45
CA ARG A 189 17.31 20.09 11.03
C ARG A 189 16.01 19.37 10.69
N ILE A 190 15.76 18.18 11.25
CA ILE A 190 14.48 17.46 11.07
C ILE A 190 13.34 18.28 11.65
N CYS A 191 13.48 18.77 12.88
CA CYS A 191 12.47 19.58 13.55
C CYS A 191 12.16 20.87 12.79
N ASP A 192 13.19 21.59 12.32
CA ASP A 192 13.04 22.82 11.54
C ASP A 192 12.36 22.54 10.20
N THR A 193 12.75 21.46 9.51
CA THR A 193 12.12 21.04 8.25
C THR A 193 10.65 20.70 8.47
N PHE A 194 10.33 19.96 9.53
CA PHE A 194 8.96 19.69 9.92
C PHE A 194 8.22 21.00 10.15
N LEU A 195 8.67 21.86 11.07
CA LEU A 195 7.96 23.08 11.46
C LEU A 195 7.79 24.07 10.30
N ALA A 196 8.79 24.20 9.43
CA ALA A 196 8.75 25.11 8.28
C ALA A 196 7.63 24.79 7.29
N PHE A 197 7.29 23.50 7.12
CA PHE A 197 6.24 23.02 6.21
C PHE A 197 6.36 23.60 4.79
N GLN A 198 7.54 23.42 4.20
CA GLN A 198 7.86 23.90 2.85
C GLN A 198 8.24 22.75 1.93
N GLU A 199 7.95 22.90 0.64
CA GLU A 199 8.39 22.00 -0.43
C GLU A 199 9.90 22.17 -0.66
N THR A 200 10.64 21.08 -0.53
CA THR A 200 12.08 21.02 -0.81
C THR A 200 12.43 19.71 -1.52
N ASN A 201 13.72 19.40 -1.68
CA ASN A 201 14.15 18.09 -2.16
C ASN A 201 13.89 16.99 -1.12
N GLU A 202 14.00 17.34 0.16
CA GLU A 202 13.87 16.45 1.30
C GLU A 202 12.50 16.56 2.00
N SER A 203 11.63 17.49 1.59
CA SER A 203 10.30 17.69 2.15
C SER A 203 9.25 17.79 1.05
N LYS A 204 8.26 16.89 1.05
CA LYS A 204 7.13 16.86 0.11
C LYS A 204 5.81 17.03 0.84
N ILE A 205 4.95 17.91 0.37
CA ILE A 205 3.65 18.22 0.97
C ILE A 205 2.56 17.74 0.03
N LEU A 206 1.89 16.67 0.43
CA LEU A 206 0.95 15.97 -0.41
C LEU A 206 -0.47 16.08 0.17
N PRO A 207 -1.51 16.24 -0.67
CA PRO A 207 -2.88 16.15 -0.20
C PRO A 207 -3.18 14.73 0.27
N ASN A 208 -4.12 14.57 1.21
CA ASN A 208 -4.50 13.25 1.76
C ASN A 208 -4.90 12.24 0.66
N ALA A 209 -5.55 12.72 -0.41
CA ALA A 209 -5.96 11.90 -1.55
C ALA A 209 -4.77 11.31 -2.34
N ALA A 210 -3.56 11.86 -2.23
CA ALA A 210 -2.38 11.33 -2.91
C ALA A 210 -1.95 9.93 -2.41
N PHE A 211 -2.46 9.51 -1.25
CA PHE A 211 -2.17 8.21 -0.64
C PHE A 211 -3.27 7.18 -0.86
N GLY A 212 -4.42 7.60 -1.39
CA GLY A 212 -5.56 6.72 -1.61
C GLY A 212 -5.60 6.18 -3.04
N TYR A 213 -6.16 5.00 -3.19
CA TYR A 213 -6.47 4.39 -4.48
C TYR A 213 -7.78 3.60 -4.41
N TRP A 214 -8.42 3.44 -5.55
CA TRP A 214 -9.50 2.48 -5.77
C TRP A 214 -8.91 1.19 -6.30
N LYS A 215 -9.17 0.08 -5.64
CA LYS A 215 -8.92 -1.26 -6.17
C LYS A 215 -10.15 -1.72 -6.92
N VAL A 216 -9.99 -1.95 -8.21
CA VAL A 216 -11.05 -2.31 -9.15
C VAL A 216 -10.81 -3.72 -9.63
N ILE A 217 -11.84 -4.57 -9.57
CA ILE A 217 -11.81 -5.90 -10.20
C ILE A 217 -12.19 -5.70 -11.67
N VAL A 218 -11.31 -6.13 -12.56
CA VAL A 218 -11.54 -6.08 -14.01
C VAL A 218 -11.87 -7.48 -14.48
N GLU A 219 -13.05 -7.62 -15.04
CA GLU A 219 -13.58 -8.88 -15.56
C GLU A 219 -13.48 -8.88 -17.09
N ARG A 220 -13.31 -10.08 -17.66
CA ARG A 220 -13.34 -10.34 -19.10
C ARG A 220 -14.24 -11.54 -19.39
N PRO A 221 -14.81 -11.67 -20.60
CA PRO A 221 -15.74 -12.75 -20.87
C PRO A 221 -15.01 -14.08 -20.99
N LEU A 222 -15.61 -15.12 -20.44
CA LEU A 222 -15.23 -16.50 -20.69
C LEU A 222 -15.52 -16.86 -22.14
N ARG A 223 -14.51 -17.39 -22.83
CA ARG A 223 -14.61 -17.85 -24.22
C ARG A 223 -14.31 -19.33 -24.30
N LEU A 224 -15.22 -20.08 -24.93
CA LEU A 224 -15.15 -21.54 -25.01
C LEU A 224 -15.40 -22.01 -26.43
N GLU A 225 -14.60 -22.96 -26.90
CA GLU A 225 -14.80 -23.56 -28.21
C GLU A 225 -16.10 -24.38 -28.28
N GLY A 226 -16.74 -24.36 -29.45
CA GLY A 226 -17.93 -25.18 -29.73
C GLY A 226 -19.25 -24.71 -29.08
N ILE A 227 -19.28 -23.53 -28.44
CA ILE A 227 -20.52 -22.96 -27.90
C ILE A 227 -21.33 -22.23 -28.98
N ASP A 228 -22.65 -22.14 -28.77
CA ASP A 228 -23.59 -21.38 -29.59
C ASP A 228 -23.69 -19.93 -29.05
N PRO A 229 -23.19 -18.92 -29.79
CA PRO A 229 -23.25 -17.52 -29.36
C PRO A 229 -24.65 -16.90 -29.48
N GLN A 230 -25.67 -17.63 -29.93
CA GLN A 230 -27.02 -17.11 -30.15
C GLN A 230 -27.98 -17.37 -28.97
N ARG A 231 -27.48 -17.90 -27.84
CA ARG A 231 -28.31 -18.21 -26.67
C ARG A 231 -27.60 -17.94 -25.35
N ALA A 232 -28.38 -17.73 -24.31
CA ALA A 232 -27.90 -17.74 -22.93
C ALA A 232 -27.77 -19.18 -22.41
N TYR A 233 -26.83 -19.37 -21.48
CA TYR A 233 -26.59 -20.64 -20.81
C TYR A 233 -27.04 -20.58 -19.35
N SER A 234 -27.67 -21.65 -18.87
CA SER A 234 -28.00 -21.80 -17.45
C SER A 234 -26.74 -22.02 -16.61
N ALA A 235 -26.79 -21.71 -15.32
CA ALA A 235 -25.66 -21.91 -14.40
C ALA A 235 -25.13 -23.38 -14.39
N LYS A 236 -26.02 -24.36 -14.59
CA LYS A 236 -25.63 -25.78 -14.68
C LYS A 236 -24.85 -26.07 -15.95
N GLU A 237 -25.30 -25.56 -17.10
CA GLU A 237 -24.58 -25.70 -18.36
C GLU A 237 -23.22 -24.99 -18.32
N ILE A 238 -23.17 -23.76 -17.80
CA ILE A 238 -21.91 -23.01 -17.64
C ILE A 238 -20.90 -23.82 -16.82
N LYS A 239 -21.34 -24.41 -15.71
CA LYS A 239 -20.47 -25.25 -14.89
C LYS A 239 -19.92 -26.44 -15.68
N THR A 240 -20.79 -27.17 -16.39
CA THR A 240 -20.34 -28.29 -17.23
C THR A 240 -19.37 -27.83 -18.31
N LEU A 241 -19.67 -26.74 -19.00
CA LEU A 241 -18.82 -26.20 -20.07
C LEU A 241 -17.45 -25.76 -19.56
N LYS A 242 -17.37 -25.14 -18.37
CA LYS A 242 -16.09 -24.79 -17.72
C LYS A 242 -15.21 -26.01 -17.45
N ASP A 243 -15.82 -27.19 -17.23
CA ASP A 243 -15.10 -28.44 -16.94
C ASP A 243 -14.74 -29.23 -18.22
N THR A 244 -15.48 -29.05 -19.32
CA THR A 244 -15.38 -29.93 -20.51
C THR A 244 -14.94 -29.25 -21.79
N ALA A 245 -15.11 -27.93 -21.92
CA ALA A 245 -14.79 -27.20 -23.15
C ALA A 245 -13.45 -26.48 -23.02
N ASP A 246 -12.73 -26.41 -24.13
CA ASP A 246 -11.44 -25.73 -24.21
C ASP A 246 -11.64 -24.21 -24.30
N ARG A 247 -10.77 -23.46 -23.61
CA ARG A 247 -10.75 -21.99 -23.66
C ARG A 247 -9.90 -21.53 -24.84
N SER A 248 -10.40 -20.55 -25.59
CA SER A 248 -9.70 -19.96 -26.74
C SER A 248 -10.05 -18.48 -26.87
N GLU A 249 -9.06 -17.63 -27.16
CA GLU A 249 -9.27 -16.18 -27.33
C GLU A 249 -10.12 -15.85 -28.57
N ASP A 250 -10.04 -16.70 -29.60
CA ASP A 250 -10.80 -16.58 -30.84
C ASP A 250 -12.23 -17.15 -30.73
N ALA A 251 -12.54 -17.85 -29.63
CA ALA A 251 -13.87 -18.40 -29.40
C ALA A 251 -14.88 -17.31 -29.02
N PRO A 252 -16.18 -17.51 -29.30
CA PRO A 252 -17.19 -16.54 -28.90
C PRO A 252 -17.32 -16.44 -27.37
N PRO A 253 -17.70 -15.26 -26.83
CA PRO A 253 -17.95 -15.09 -25.42
C PRO A 253 -19.22 -15.83 -24.99
N LEU A 254 -19.17 -16.49 -23.83
CA LEU A 254 -20.30 -17.21 -23.27
C LEU A 254 -21.33 -16.22 -22.71
N ILE A 255 -22.55 -16.27 -23.26
CA ILE A 255 -23.67 -15.43 -22.81
C ILE A 255 -24.30 -16.06 -21.57
N LYS A 256 -24.24 -15.33 -20.46
CA LYS A 256 -24.89 -15.70 -19.20
C LYS A 256 -26.36 -15.31 -19.20
N LYS A 257 -26.68 -14.15 -19.79
CA LYS A 257 -28.05 -13.60 -19.78
C LYS A 257 -28.30 -12.71 -20.98
N ILE A 258 -29.52 -12.78 -21.51
CA ILE A 258 -30.04 -11.90 -22.56
C ILE A 258 -31.14 -11.04 -21.95
N HIS A 259 -31.05 -9.73 -22.12
CA HIS A 259 -32.03 -8.77 -21.62
C HIS A 259 -33.12 -8.48 -22.65
N ASN A 260 -34.23 -7.92 -22.16
CA ASN A 260 -35.31 -7.43 -23.00
C ASN A 260 -34.93 -6.09 -23.68
N LYS A 261 -35.76 -5.66 -24.64
CA LYS A 261 -35.49 -4.46 -25.48
C LYS A 261 -35.39 -3.13 -24.73
N SER A 262 -35.78 -3.05 -23.46
CA SER A 262 -35.71 -1.81 -22.68
C SER A 262 -34.37 -1.58 -21.99
N MET A 263 -33.46 -2.56 -22.00
CA MET A 263 -32.15 -2.42 -21.38
C MET A 263 -31.22 -1.57 -22.26
N THR A 264 -30.51 -0.63 -21.66
CA THR A 264 -29.46 0.16 -22.32
C THR A 264 -28.11 -0.53 -22.14
N ALA A 265 -27.30 -0.59 -23.20
CA ALA A 265 -25.94 -1.11 -23.11
C ALA A 265 -25.06 -0.18 -22.27
N ASP A 266 -24.19 -0.79 -21.47
CA ASP A 266 -23.16 -0.14 -20.66
C ASP A 266 -21.98 -1.12 -20.56
N PRO A 267 -21.09 -1.13 -21.57
CA PRO A 267 -19.99 -2.07 -21.64
C PRO A 267 -19.07 -2.02 -20.42
N LEU A 268 -18.84 -0.82 -19.85
CA LEU A 268 -18.01 -0.65 -18.65
C LEU A 268 -18.61 -1.35 -17.42
N ARG A 269 -19.92 -1.64 -17.43
CA ARG A 269 -20.64 -2.35 -16.36
C ARG A 269 -21.10 -3.75 -16.77
N GLY A 270 -20.53 -4.29 -17.85
CA GLY A 270 -20.77 -5.67 -18.28
C GLY A 270 -22.05 -5.88 -19.08
N LEU A 271 -22.67 -4.81 -19.57
CA LEU A 271 -23.86 -4.83 -20.42
C LEU A 271 -23.46 -4.54 -21.87
N PHE A 272 -23.37 -5.59 -22.69
CA PHE A 272 -22.87 -5.48 -24.06
C PHE A 272 -24.00 -5.56 -25.08
N GLU A 273 -23.97 -4.72 -26.10
CA GLU A 273 -24.85 -4.87 -27.26
C GLU A 273 -24.31 -5.94 -28.20
N THR A 274 -25.17 -6.84 -28.66
CA THR A 274 -24.83 -7.86 -29.66
C THR A 274 -26.05 -8.24 -30.49
N MET A 275 -25.83 -9.02 -31.54
CA MET A 275 -26.87 -9.48 -32.46
C MET A 275 -27.22 -10.94 -32.19
N ILE A 276 -28.46 -11.18 -31.76
CA ILE A 276 -29.01 -12.54 -31.59
C ILE A 276 -30.16 -12.75 -32.56
N ASN A 277 -30.03 -13.76 -33.43
CA ASN A 277 -31.00 -14.09 -34.48
C ASN A 277 -31.39 -12.87 -35.33
N GLY A 278 -30.41 -12.03 -35.66
CA GLY A 278 -30.59 -10.81 -36.46
C GLY A 278 -31.25 -9.64 -35.72
N LYS A 279 -31.42 -9.72 -34.39
CA LYS A 279 -31.99 -8.64 -33.57
C LYS A 279 -30.95 -8.08 -32.60
N PRO A 280 -30.82 -6.75 -32.47
CA PRO A 280 -29.96 -6.16 -31.46
C PRO A 280 -30.56 -6.44 -30.07
N VAL A 281 -29.73 -6.92 -29.17
CA VAL A 281 -30.06 -7.23 -27.78
C VAL A 281 -28.89 -6.84 -26.87
N VAL A 282 -29.19 -6.58 -25.60
CA VAL A 282 -28.17 -6.39 -24.56
C VAL A 282 -27.96 -7.70 -23.81
N VAL A 283 -26.71 -8.06 -23.55
CA VAL A 283 -26.32 -9.30 -22.88
C VAL A 283 -25.36 -9.03 -21.73
N GLU A 284 -25.35 -9.98 -20.78
CA GLU A 284 -24.26 -10.13 -19.80
C GLU A 284 -23.47 -11.38 -20.16
N TYR A 285 -22.15 -11.26 -20.19
CA TYR A 285 -21.26 -12.41 -20.36
C TYR A 285 -20.90 -13.05 -19.03
N GLU A 286 -20.59 -14.35 -19.05
CA GLU A 286 -20.00 -15.01 -17.90
C GLU A 286 -18.54 -14.57 -17.74
N PRO A 287 -18.09 -14.12 -16.55
CA PRO A 287 -16.71 -13.74 -16.33
C PRO A 287 -15.77 -14.96 -16.39
N ASP A 288 -14.59 -14.74 -16.97
CA ASP A 288 -13.48 -15.69 -16.94
C ASP A 288 -12.62 -15.47 -15.69
N GLY A 289 -12.62 -16.45 -14.79
CA GLY A 289 -11.84 -16.38 -13.56
C GLY A 289 -10.32 -16.39 -13.78
N ASP A 290 -9.83 -16.90 -14.91
CA ASP A 290 -8.39 -16.97 -15.22
C ASP A 290 -7.89 -15.66 -15.85
N LEU A 291 -8.80 -14.88 -16.44
CA LEU A 291 -8.49 -13.56 -17.01
C LEU A 291 -8.88 -12.40 -16.08
N ARG A 292 -9.51 -12.69 -14.94
CA ARG A 292 -9.87 -11.69 -13.93
C ARG A 292 -8.62 -11.01 -13.38
N GLY A 293 -8.56 -9.69 -13.55
CA GLY A 293 -7.49 -8.85 -13.05
C GLY A 293 -7.93 -7.93 -11.92
N THR A 294 -6.97 -7.21 -11.33
CA THR A 294 -7.25 -6.08 -10.48
C THR A 294 -6.38 -4.90 -10.83
N GLU A 295 -6.98 -3.72 -10.92
CA GLU A 295 -6.28 -2.46 -11.14
C GLU A 295 -6.30 -1.60 -9.87
N GLN A 296 -5.23 -0.84 -9.65
CA GLN A 296 -5.18 0.19 -8.60
C GLN A 296 -5.21 1.57 -9.25
N VAL A 297 -6.35 2.22 -9.16
CA VAL A 297 -6.57 3.55 -9.73
C VAL A 297 -6.31 4.61 -8.66
N PRO A 298 -5.31 5.50 -8.83
CA PRO A 298 -5.07 6.57 -7.86
C PRO A 298 -6.31 7.43 -7.61
N MET A 299 -6.56 7.86 -6.38
CA MET A 299 -7.70 8.75 -6.09
C MET A 299 -7.63 10.11 -6.79
N LEU A 300 -6.43 10.52 -7.20
CA LEU A 300 -6.19 11.75 -7.96
C LEU A 300 -6.28 11.54 -9.48
N GLU A 301 -6.65 10.35 -9.94
CA GLU A 301 -6.88 10.08 -11.36
C GLU A 301 -7.99 10.97 -11.91
N VAL A 302 -7.70 11.69 -12.99
CA VAL A 302 -8.63 12.64 -13.59
C VAL A 302 -9.71 11.86 -14.33
N GLY A 303 -10.98 12.04 -13.94
CA GLY A 303 -12.09 11.24 -14.45
C GLY A 303 -12.32 9.91 -13.73
N GLY A 304 -11.51 9.60 -12.71
CA GLY A 304 -11.70 8.46 -11.83
C GLY A 304 -11.50 7.11 -12.50
N VAL A 305 -12.20 6.08 -11.99
CA VAL A 305 -12.06 4.69 -12.43
C VAL A 305 -12.39 4.52 -13.91
N GLU A 306 -13.47 5.13 -14.40
CA GLU A 306 -13.93 4.96 -15.78
C GLU A 306 -12.89 5.48 -16.79
N ALA A 307 -12.41 6.70 -16.58
CA ALA A 307 -11.36 7.29 -17.43
C ALA A 307 -10.06 6.48 -17.39
N PHE A 308 -9.71 5.89 -16.23
CA PHE A 308 -8.56 4.99 -16.14
C PHE A 308 -8.75 3.74 -16.99
N LEU A 309 -9.90 3.07 -16.87
CA LEU A 309 -10.18 1.85 -17.63
C LEU A 309 -10.19 2.12 -19.14
N GLU A 310 -10.79 3.23 -19.56
CA GLU A 310 -10.79 3.66 -20.97
C GLU A 310 -9.37 3.87 -21.52
N ARG A 311 -8.46 4.42 -20.71
CA ARG A 311 -7.09 4.73 -21.13
C ARG A 311 -6.13 3.54 -21.05
N GLU A 312 -6.20 2.76 -19.97
CA GLU A 312 -5.18 1.77 -19.63
C GLU A 312 -5.63 0.31 -19.83
N VAL A 313 -6.95 0.04 -19.85
CA VAL A 313 -7.48 -1.33 -19.92
C VAL A 313 -8.14 -1.63 -21.26
N LEU A 314 -9.12 -0.82 -21.66
CA LEU A 314 -9.91 -1.06 -22.87
C LEU A 314 -9.09 -1.12 -24.19
N PRO A 315 -7.95 -0.42 -24.35
CA PRO A 315 -7.11 -0.58 -25.54
C PRO A 315 -6.51 -2.00 -25.71
N TYR A 316 -6.38 -2.74 -24.62
CA TYR A 316 -5.81 -4.09 -24.59
C TYR A 316 -6.87 -5.18 -24.36
N ALA A 317 -8.02 -4.83 -23.75
CA ALA A 317 -9.15 -5.71 -23.53
C ALA A 317 -10.47 -4.93 -23.73
N SER A 318 -10.93 -4.83 -24.97
CA SER A 318 -12.06 -3.99 -25.37
C SER A 318 -13.42 -4.41 -24.81
N ASP A 319 -13.53 -5.64 -24.33
CA ASP A 319 -14.71 -6.23 -23.71
C ASP A 319 -14.54 -6.44 -22.21
N ALA A 320 -13.59 -5.73 -21.59
CA ALA A 320 -13.42 -5.73 -20.15
C ALA A 320 -14.45 -4.80 -19.47
N TRP A 321 -14.84 -5.16 -18.24
CA TRP A 321 -15.74 -4.36 -17.43
C TRP A 321 -15.40 -4.44 -15.94
N TYR A 322 -16.05 -3.62 -15.13
CA TYR A 322 -15.92 -3.66 -13.68
C TYR A 322 -17.27 -3.53 -12.98
N ASN A 323 -17.32 -3.97 -11.72
CA ASN A 323 -18.47 -3.75 -10.84
C ASN A 323 -18.14 -2.64 -9.81
N PRO A 324 -18.79 -1.46 -9.87
CA PRO A 324 -18.59 -0.38 -8.91
C PRO A 324 -18.87 -0.78 -7.46
N GLU A 325 -19.81 -1.69 -7.23
CA GLU A 325 -20.17 -2.15 -5.89
C GLU A 325 -19.06 -2.99 -5.25
N GLU A 326 -18.14 -3.52 -6.05
CA GLU A 326 -16.99 -4.29 -5.59
C GLU A 326 -15.70 -3.48 -5.50
N VAL A 327 -15.74 -2.19 -5.86
CA VAL A 327 -14.59 -1.29 -5.76
C VAL A 327 -14.24 -1.08 -4.29
N LYS A 328 -12.98 -1.36 -3.95
CA LYS A 328 -12.48 -1.19 -2.58
C LYS A 328 -11.54 0.00 -2.50
N VAL A 329 -11.62 0.72 -1.39
CA VAL A 329 -10.69 1.80 -1.09
C VAL A 329 -9.45 1.24 -0.38
N GLY A 330 -8.27 1.58 -0.88
CA GLY A 330 -6.99 1.28 -0.26
C GLY A 330 -6.17 2.54 -0.04
N TYR A 331 -5.26 2.48 0.93
CA TYR A 331 -4.28 3.54 1.18
C TYR A 331 -2.87 2.94 1.27
N GLU A 332 -1.91 3.63 0.67
CA GLU A 332 -0.49 3.31 0.72
C GLU A 332 0.36 4.59 0.69
N ILE A 333 1.54 4.51 1.30
CA ILE A 333 2.49 5.63 1.38
C ILE A 333 3.78 5.19 0.70
N ASN A 334 3.84 5.41 -0.61
CA ASN A 334 5.02 5.05 -1.40
C ASN A 334 6.06 6.17 -1.34
N PHE A 335 6.96 6.12 -0.35
CA PHE A 335 8.06 7.09 -0.21
C PHE A 335 8.91 7.19 -1.48
N ASN A 336 9.23 6.05 -2.10
CA ASN A 336 10.07 6.02 -3.31
C ASN A 336 9.43 6.78 -4.47
N ARG A 337 8.09 6.75 -4.61
CA ARG A 337 7.39 7.52 -5.66
C ARG A 337 7.72 9.02 -5.61
N TYR A 338 8.02 9.57 -4.43
CA TYR A 338 8.20 11.01 -4.24
C TYR A 338 9.67 11.46 -4.13
N PHE A 339 10.56 10.58 -3.67
CA PHE A 339 11.97 10.89 -3.45
C PHE A 339 12.93 10.17 -4.41
N TYR A 340 12.46 9.21 -5.19
CA TYR A 340 13.30 8.54 -6.17
C TYR A 340 13.79 9.52 -7.23
N LYS A 341 15.10 9.68 -7.30
CA LYS A 341 15.77 10.38 -8.40
C LYS A 341 16.32 9.31 -9.35
N PRO A 342 15.85 9.25 -10.60
CA PRO A 342 16.44 8.37 -11.59
C PRO A 342 17.95 8.61 -11.64
N LYS A 343 18.75 7.57 -11.45
CA LYS A 343 20.18 7.70 -11.73
C LYS A 343 20.31 7.91 -13.24
N PRO A 344 20.89 9.03 -13.70
CA PRO A 344 21.13 9.20 -15.12
C PRO A 344 21.99 8.03 -15.59
N LEU A 345 21.57 7.40 -16.69
CA LEU A 345 22.35 6.36 -17.33
C LEU A 345 23.73 6.96 -17.67
N ARG A 346 24.79 6.24 -17.33
CA ARG A 346 26.15 6.64 -17.72
C ARG A 346 26.18 6.75 -19.25
N SER A 347 26.87 7.75 -19.78
CA SER A 347 27.04 7.85 -21.23
C SER A 347 27.77 6.60 -21.76
N LEU A 348 27.50 6.23 -23.02
CA LEU A 348 28.22 5.14 -23.69
C LEU A 348 29.73 5.37 -23.67
N GLU A 349 30.17 6.63 -23.73
CA GLU A 349 31.58 7.03 -23.62
C GLU A 349 32.17 6.69 -22.25
N ALA A 350 31.44 6.97 -21.16
CA ALA A 350 31.87 6.61 -19.81
C ALA A 350 31.91 5.09 -19.59
N ILE A 351 30.96 4.35 -20.18
CA ILE A 351 30.98 2.88 -20.15
C ILE A 351 32.20 2.34 -20.91
N ARG A 352 32.49 2.90 -22.09
CA ARG A 352 33.65 2.51 -22.91
C ARG A 352 34.98 2.83 -22.24
N ALA A 353 35.09 3.98 -21.58
CA ALA A 353 36.30 4.37 -20.86
C ALA A 353 36.61 3.40 -19.70
N ASP A 354 35.59 3.00 -18.94
CA ASP A 354 35.75 2.01 -17.87
C ASP A 354 36.12 0.63 -18.42
N LEU A 355 35.49 0.19 -19.52
CA LEU A 355 35.80 -1.10 -20.14
C LEU A 355 37.27 -1.17 -20.57
N LEU A 356 37.76 -0.10 -21.21
CA LEU A 356 39.17 0.03 -21.60
C LEU A 356 40.11 0.11 -20.39
N ALA A 357 39.68 0.73 -19.29
CA ALA A 357 40.47 0.78 -18.06
C ALA A 357 40.60 -0.62 -17.42
N VAL A 358 39.50 -1.39 -17.38
CA VAL A 358 39.49 -2.77 -16.89
C VAL A 358 40.30 -3.70 -17.80
N GLU A 359 40.22 -3.54 -19.12
CA GLU A 359 41.07 -4.28 -20.07
C GLU A 359 42.55 -4.02 -19.80
N ARG A 360 42.96 -2.75 -19.61
CA ARG A 360 44.36 -2.41 -19.29
C ARG A 360 44.82 -2.97 -17.95
N GLU A 361 43.94 -2.98 -16.95
CA GLU A 361 44.24 -3.56 -15.64
C GLU A 361 44.41 -5.09 -15.74
N ALA A 362 43.55 -5.76 -16.52
CA ALA A 362 43.65 -7.20 -16.79
C ALA A 362 44.89 -7.57 -17.62
N GLU A 363 45.25 -6.78 -18.63
CA GLU A 363 46.48 -6.93 -19.41
C GLU A 363 47.73 -6.73 -18.54
N GLY A 364 47.72 -5.74 -17.65
CA GLY A 364 48.79 -5.51 -16.68
C GLY A 364 48.99 -6.69 -15.72
N LEU A 365 47.88 -7.25 -15.20
CA LEU A 365 47.91 -8.45 -14.36
C LEU A 365 48.42 -9.69 -15.11
N LEU A 366 48.03 -9.86 -16.38
CA LEU A 366 48.52 -10.96 -17.22
C LEU A 366 50.02 -10.82 -17.53
N ALA A 367 50.50 -9.59 -17.77
CA ALA A 367 51.91 -9.33 -17.99
C ALA A 367 52.77 -9.60 -16.74
N GLU A 368 52.27 -9.33 -15.53
CA GLU A 368 52.95 -9.72 -14.28
C GLU A 368 53.02 -11.25 -14.09
N ILE A 369 51.98 -11.97 -14.52
CA ILE A 369 51.92 -13.44 -14.42
C ILE A 369 52.84 -14.10 -15.45
N VAL A 370 52.89 -13.58 -16.68
CA VAL A 370 53.68 -14.15 -17.79
C VAL A 370 55.14 -13.65 -17.78
N GLY A 371 55.40 -12.45 -17.22
CA GLY A 371 56.71 -11.81 -17.20
C GLY A 371 57.72 -12.35 -16.17
N ARG A 372 57.37 -13.40 -15.41
CA ARG A 372 58.32 -14.16 -14.56
C ARG A 372 58.73 -15.46 -15.25
N SER A 373 59.40 -15.32 -16.37
CA SER A 373 60.20 -16.33 -17.08
C SER A 373 61.03 -15.51 -18.08
N GLU A 374 62.34 -15.33 -18.04
CA GLU A 374 63.50 -15.83 -17.31
C GLU A 374 64.68 -14.89 -17.75
N PRO A 375 65.96 -15.01 -17.31
CA PRO A 375 66.76 -16.25 -17.30
C PRO A 375 67.28 -16.69 -15.94
#